data_AF-A0A559VF31-F1
#
_entry.id   AF-A0A559VF31-F1
#
_cell.length_a   1.000
_cell.length_b   1.000
_cell.length_c   1.000
_cell.angle_alpha   90.00
_cell.angle_beta   90.00
_cell.angle_gamma   90.00
#
_symmetry.space_group_name_H-M   'P 1'
#
loop_
_entity.id
_entity.type
_entity.pdbx_description
1 polymer ?
#
loop_
_entity_poly.entity_id
_entity_poly.type
_entity_poly.pdbx_seq_one_letter_code
_entity_poly.pdbx_strand_id
1 'polypeptide(L)'
;MATSSSWTLGEWLTAFEREAFRLETLDDYSQSGGTDAYLAFLAGREQPESYKTAAWLTTVGDATKAGKRVYRVHVLSRPLTDYLRFELSWGYRRNMTVGEEFFILDTTEQANPIPDAPDFWMFDGTAAAVMAYDGAGKYLGSQFAEEGRLAEFRAYRDTALAHAVPFAEWWVRHGE
;
A
#
# COMPACT_ATOMS: atom_id res chain seq x y z
N MET A 1 -26.90 -20.34 14.98
CA MET A 1 -25.44 -20.39 15.05
C MET A 1 -24.91 -20.16 13.66
N ALA A 2 -24.25 -19.02 13.43
CA ALA A 2 -23.38 -18.82 12.26
C ALA A 2 -22.08 -18.29 12.83
N THR A 3 -21.06 -19.14 12.80
CA THR A 3 -19.71 -18.83 13.27
C THR A 3 -19.12 -17.77 12.34
N SER A 4 -18.99 -16.54 12.82
CA SER A 4 -18.15 -15.52 12.18
C SER A 4 -16.69 -15.98 12.33
N SER A 5 -16.21 -16.80 11.40
CA SER A 5 -14.77 -16.94 11.19
C SER A 5 -14.32 -15.68 10.46
N SER A 6 -13.91 -14.65 11.21
CA SER A 6 -13.25 -13.48 10.63
C SER A 6 -11.92 -13.95 10.05
N TRP A 7 -11.83 -14.01 8.72
CA TRP A 7 -10.56 -14.28 8.05
C TRP A 7 -9.49 -13.28 8.52
N THR A 8 -8.27 -13.77 8.66
CA THR A 8 -7.08 -12.98 8.89
C THR A 8 -6.74 -12.12 7.67
N LEU A 9 -5.88 -11.12 7.85
CA LEU A 9 -5.39 -10.30 6.74
C LEU A 9 -4.69 -11.16 5.67
N GLY A 10 -3.90 -12.16 6.08
CA GLY A 10 -3.19 -13.05 5.16
C GLY A 10 -4.15 -13.91 4.30
N GLU A 11 -5.23 -14.40 4.90
CA GLU A 11 -6.28 -15.11 4.16
C GLU A 11 -6.95 -14.19 3.14
N TRP A 12 -7.32 -12.97 3.53
CA TRP A 12 -7.90 -11.99 2.60
C TRP A 12 -6.97 -11.62 1.44
N LEU A 13 -5.67 -11.43 1.70
CA LEU A 13 -4.66 -11.11 0.67
C LEU A 13 -4.50 -12.21 -0.39
N THR A 14 -4.98 -13.42 -0.14
CA THR A 14 -4.92 -14.53 -1.10
C THR A 14 -6.28 -14.91 -1.66
N ALA A 15 -7.35 -14.73 -0.89
CA ALA A 15 -8.67 -15.23 -1.20
C ALA A 15 -9.63 -14.20 -1.80
N PHE A 16 -9.29 -12.90 -1.83
CA PHE A 16 -10.10 -11.87 -2.49
C PHE A 16 -10.41 -12.25 -3.95
N GLU A 17 -11.58 -11.88 -4.48
CA GLU A 17 -12.09 -12.39 -5.75
C GLU A 17 -11.88 -11.43 -6.92
N ARG A 18 -11.92 -10.12 -6.67
CA ARG A 18 -11.94 -9.08 -7.69
C ARG A 18 -10.81 -8.08 -7.50
N GLU A 19 -10.71 -7.51 -6.31
CA GLU A 19 -9.76 -6.43 -6.04
C GLU A 19 -9.25 -6.36 -4.60
N ALA A 20 -7.97 -5.96 -4.47
CA ALA A 20 -7.35 -5.57 -3.22
C ALA A 20 -6.78 -4.15 -3.36
N PHE A 21 -7.29 -3.23 -2.55
CA PHE A 21 -6.88 -1.84 -2.48
C PHE A 21 -6.06 -1.57 -1.22
N ARG A 22 -4.94 -0.85 -1.36
CA ARG A 22 -4.13 -0.35 -0.24
C ARG A 22 -4.15 1.18 -0.21
N LEU A 23 -4.50 1.77 0.93
CA LEU A 23 -4.23 3.18 1.22
C LEU A 23 -3.06 3.30 2.20
N GLU A 24 -2.08 4.13 1.84
CA GLU A 24 -0.93 4.50 2.68
C GLU A 24 -0.93 6.00 2.92
N THR A 25 -0.71 6.38 4.18
CA THR A 25 -0.78 7.79 4.63
C THR A 25 0.45 8.24 5.41
N LEU A 26 1.43 7.35 5.63
CA LEU A 26 2.64 7.65 6.40
C LEU A 26 3.87 7.80 5.50
N ASP A 27 4.75 8.73 5.85
CA ASP A 27 6.00 8.92 5.12
C ASP A 27 7.12 7.92 5.51
N ASP A 28 6.87 7.03 6.47
CA ASP A 28 7.85 6.06 6.97
C ASP A 28 7.21 4.74 7.42
N TYR A 29 7.62 3.66 6.76
CA TYR A 29 7.29 2.27 7.12
C TYR A 29 8.57 1.40 7.29
N SER A 30 9.72 2.01 7.59
CA SER A 30 11.06 1.39 7.61
C SER A 30 11.22 0.21 8.56
N GLN A 31 10.37 0.12 9.59
CA GLN A 31 10.37 -0.96 10.59
C GLN A 31 9.28 -2.02 10.33
N SER A 32 8.54 -1.93 9.22
CA SER A 32 7.43 -2.84 8.91
C SER A 32 7.80 -3.98 7.94
N GLY A 33 8.98 -3.91 7.31
CA GLY A 33 9.47 -4.93 6.38
C GLY A 33 10.58 -4.41 5.48
N GLY A 34 11.42 -5.31 4.97
CA GLY A 34 12.49 -4.94 4.03
C GLY A 34 13.60 -4.08 4.62
N THR A 35 13.79 -4.09 5.95
CA THR A 35 14.78 -3.25 6.65
C THR A 35 16.19 -3.41 6.09
N ASP A 36 16.64 -4.62 5.76
CA ASP A 36 17.95 -4.84 5.14
C ASP A 36 18.07 -4.18 3.76
N ALA A 37 16.99 -4.19 2.97
CA ALA A 37 16.94 -3.51 1.67
C ALA A 37 16.93 -2.01 1.83
N TYR A 38 16.20 -1.48 2.82
CA TYR A 38 16.23 -0.06 3.15
C TYR A 38 17.63 0.40 3.58
N LEU A 39 18.31 -0.36 4.45
CA LEU A 39 19.69 -0.08 4.85
C LEU A 39 20.68 -0.19 3.68
N ALA A 40 20.43 -1.09 2.72
CA ALA A 40 21.21 -1.17 1.49
C ALA A 40 21.02 0.07 0.61
N PHE A 41 19.77 0.54 0.45
CA PHE A 41 19.42 1.75 -0.28
C PHE A 41 20.12 2.98 0.29
N LEU A 42 20.02 3.21 1.61
CA LEU A 42 20.70 4.32 2.29
C LEU A 42 22.22 4.30 2.10
N ALA A 43 22.80 3.11 1.98
CA ALA A 43 24.23 2.94 1.77
C ALA A 43 24.65 2.97 0.30
N GLY A 44 23.74 3.22 -0.64
CA GLY A 44 24.00 3.19 -2.08
C GLY A 44 24.42 1.81 -2.62
N ARG A 45 24.03 0.73 -1.93
CA ARG A 45 24.31 -0.64 -2.34
C ARG A 45 23.23 -1.18 -3.28
N GLU A 46 23.54 -2.27 -3.98
CA GLU A 46 22.58 -2.98 -4.80
C GLU A 46 21.44 -3.61 -3.97
N GLN A 47 20.31 -3.86 -4.63
CA GLN A 47 19.17 -4.54 -4.04
C GLN A 47 19.55 -5.97 -3.56
N PRO A 48 19.32 -6.32 -2.30
CA PRO A 48 19.51 -7.70 -1.83
C PRO A 48 18.67 -8.70 -2.61
N GLU A 49 19.20 -9.89 -2.87
CA GLU A 49 18.47 -10.89 -3.66
C GLU A 49 17.17 -11.34 -2.99
N SER A 50 17.17 -11.46 -1.66
CA SER A 50 15.99 -11.75 -0.85
C SER A 50 14.87 -10.70 -1.02
N TYR A 51 15.22 -9.45 -1.32
CA TYR A 51 14.26 -8.40 -1.62
C TYR A 51 13.69 -8.55 -3.03
N LYS A 52 14.49 -8.95 -4.01
CA LYS A 52 14.03 -9.15 -5.39
C LYS A 52 13.04 -10.31 -5.52
N THR A 53 13.14 -11.32 -4.66
CA THR A 53 12.27 -12.51 -4.66
C THR A 53 11.30 -12.55 -3.47
N ALA A 54 10.87 -11.38 -2.98
CA ALA A 54 9.98 -11.29 -1.83
C ALA A 54 8.66 -12.04 -2.09
N ALA A 55 8.16 -12.78 -1.08
CA ALA A 55 6.94 -13.59 -1.19
C ALA A 55 5.70 -12.80 -1.67
N TRP A 56 5.64 -11.51 -1.33
CA TRP A 56 4.60 -10.60 -1.80
C TRP A 56 4.48 -10.54 -3.32
N LEU A 57 5.60 -10.63 -4.05
CA LEU A 57 5.58 -10.62 -5.51
C LEU A 57 4.86 -11.84 -6.09
N THR A 58 4.99 -13.00 -5.43
CA THR A 58 4.24 -14.21 -5.80
C THR A 58 2.76 -14.00 -5.56
N THR A 59 2.36 -13.48 -4.39
CA THR A 59 0.95 -13.20 -4.06
C THR A 59 0.30 -12.27 -5.08
N VAL A 60 0.94 -11.14 -5.37
CA VAL A 60 0.44 -10.19 -6.38
C VAL A 60 0.44 -10.83 -7.77
N GLY A 61 1.54 -11.46 -8.17
CA GLY A 61 1.67 -12.06 -9.50
C GLY A 61 0.65 -13.16 -9.78
N ASP A 62 0.28 -13.95 -8.78
CA ASP A 62 -0.75 -14.99 -8.92
C ASP A 62 -2.14 -14.36 -9.01
N ALA A 63 -2.42 -13.32 -8.22
CA ALA A 63 -3.69 -12.59 -8.29
C ALA A 63 -3.88 -11.89 -9.64
N THR A 64 -2.86 -11.20 -10.16
CA THR A 64 -2.94 -10.47 -11.43
C THR A 64 -3.07 -11.41 -12.62
N LYS A 65 -2.37 -12.56 -12.62
CA LYS A 65 -2.57 -13.63 -13.63
C LYS A 65 -3.97 -14.23 -13.60
N ALA A 66 -4.60 -14.26 -12.43
CA ALA A 66 -5.99 -14.68 -12.28
C ALA A 66 -7.02 -13.59 -12.69
N GLY A 67 -6.57 -12.44 -13.19
CA GLY A 67 -7.43 -11.34 -13.62
C GLY A 67 -7.93 -10.45 -12.48
N LYS A 68 -7.39 -10.62 -11.27
CA LYS A 68 -7.72 -9.78 -10.11
C LYS A 68 -6.86 -8.52 -10.11
N ARG A 69 -7.37 -7.46 -9.49
CA ARG A 69 -6.68 -6.16 -9.41
C ARG A 69 -6.03 -5.98 -8.04
N VAL A 70 -4.75 -5.62 -8.00
CA VAL A 70 -4.07 -5.17 -6.77
C VAL A 70 -3.56 -3.77 -7.02
N TYR A 71 -3.98 -2.81 -6.20
CA TYR A 71 -3.63 -1.42 -6.43
C TYR A 71 -3.52 -0.62 -5.14
N ARG A 72 -2.72 0.45 -5.20
CA ARG A 72 -2.34 1.25 -4.06
C ARG A 72 -2.43 2.73 -4.35
N VAL A 73 -2.97 3.49 -3.40
CA VAL A 73 -2.80 4.94 -3.35
C VAL A 73 -1.91 5.27 -2.16
N HIS A 74 -0.86 6.04 -2.39
CA HIS A 74 -0.05 6.64 -1.34
C HIS A 74 -0.33 8.15 -1.27
N VAL A 75 -0.81 8.60 -0.12
CA VAL A 75 -0.92 10.01 0.24
C VAL A 75 0.43 10.46 0.79
N LEU A 76 1.11 11.35 0.09
CA LEU A 76 2.42 11.86 0.51
C LEU A 76 2.56 13.35 0.24
N SER A 77 3.62 13.95 0.77
CA SER A 77 4.03 15.32 0.44
C SER A 77 5.54 15.37 0.20
N ARG A 78 6.00 16.44 -0.45
CA ARG A 78 7.41 16.67 -0.77
C ARG A 78 8.00 17.75 0.15
N PRO A 79 9.32 17.71 0.44
CA PRO A 79 10.34 16.79 -0.08
C PRO A 79 10.17 15.35 0.44
N LEU A 80 10.55 14.37 -0.37
CA LEU A 80 10.44 12.95 0.00
C LEU A 80 11.40 12.60 1.15
N THR A 81 10.91 11.83 2.11
CA THR A 81 11.76 11.18 3.11
C THR A 81 12.62 10.11 2.45
N ASP A 82 13.70 9.70 3.12
CA ASP A 82 14.54 8.61 2.62
C ASP A 82 13.75 7.30 2.46
N TYR A 83 12.76 7.05 3.32
CA TYR A 83 11.89 5.89 3.18
C TYR A 83 11.01 5.99 1.94
N LEU A 84 10.37 7.13 1.68
CA LEU A 84 9.59 7.33 0.46
C LEU A 84 10.44 7.18 -0.79
N ARG A 85 11.66 7.73 -0.81
CA ARG A 85 12.61 7.52 -1.92
C ARG A 85 12.89 6.04 -2.14
N PHE A 86 13.16 5.29 -1.08
CA PHE A 86 13.37 3.84 -1.13
C PHE A 86 12.13 3.12 -1.67
N GLU A 87 10.97 3.38 -1.09
CA GLU A 87 9.73 2.67 -1.41
C GLU A 87 9.30 2.91 -2.86
N LEU A 88 9.31 4.17 -3.29
CA LEU A 88 8.93 4.54 -4.65
C LEU A 88 9.94 4.03 -5.69
N SER A 89 11.25 4.21 -5.44
CA SER A 89 12.28 3.86 -6.42
C SER A 89 12.56 2.35 -6.51
N TRP A 90 12.46 1.60 -5.40
CA TRP A 90 12.74 0.17 -5.37
C TRP A 90 11.45 -0.65 -5.27
N GLY A 91 10.61 -0.35 -4.27
CA GLY A 91 9.41 -1.14 -3.97
C GLY A 91 8.39 -1.09 -5.10
N TYR A 92 7.95 0.11 -5.49
CA TYR A 92 6.86 0.26 -6.45
C TYR A 92 7.28 -0.24 -7.83
N ARG A 93 8.47 0.16 -8.29
CA ARG A 93 9.02 -0.32 -9.57
C ARG A 93 9.15 -1.85 -9.64
N ARG A 94 9.54 -2.49 -8.54
CA ARG A 94 9.61 -3.96 -8.44
C ARG A 94 8.21 -4.59 -8.47
N ASN A 95 7.26 -4.10 -7.67
CA ASN A 95 5.93 -4.69 -7.59
C ASN A 95 5.12 -4.48 -8.89
N MET A 96 5.35 -3.38 -9.61
CA MET A 96 4.75 -3.15 -10.93
C MET A 96 5.12 -4.23 -11.95
N THR A 97 6.27 -4.92 -11.82
CA THR A 97 6.65 -5.99 -12.76
C THR A 97 5.76 -7.23 -12.64
N VAL A 98 4.99 -7.35 -11.56
CA VAL A 98 4.00 -8.42 -11.33
C VAL A 98 2.57 -7.91 -11.38
N GLY A 99 2.36 -6.66 -11.80
CA GLY A 99 1.04 -6.08 -12.10
C GLY A 99 0.36 -5.34 -10.94
N GLU A 100 1.04 -5.02 -9.83
CA GLU A 100 0.49 -4.07 -8.84
C GLU A 100 0.46 -2.66 -9.45
N GLU A 101 -0.69 -1.99 -9.34
CA GLU A 101 -0.86 -0.61 -9.79
C GLU A 101 -0.62 0.37 -8.63
N PHE A 102 0.05 1.48 -8.92
CA PHE A 102 0.37 2.50 -7.92
C PHE A 102 -0.12 3.86 -8.37
N PHE A 103 -0.67 4.62 -7.42
CA PHE A 103 -1.19 5.96 -7.61
C PHE A 103 -0.67 6.85 -6.48
N ILE A 104 -0.35 8.11 -6.79
CA ILE A 104 0.14 9.09 -5.82
C ILE A 104 -0.88 10.20 -5.66
N LEU A 105 -1.35 10.37 -4.42
CA LEU A 105 -2.09 11.55 -3.99
C LEU A 105 -1.08 12.51 -3.36
N ASP A 106 -0.55 13.42 -4.18
CA ASP A 106 0.40 14.42 -3.75
C ASP A 106 -0.33 15.60 -3.08
N THR A 107 0.00 15.85 -1.82
CA THR A 107 -0.58 16.92 -0.99
C THR A 107 0.37 18.12 -0.81
N THR A 108 1.47 18.17 -1.57
CA THR A 108 2.47 19.26 -1.48
C THR A 108 1.88 20.64 -1.74
N GLU A 109 0.97 20.75 -2.71
CA GLU A 109 0.39 22.04 -3.15
C GLU A 109 -1.13 22.11 -2.93
N GLN A 110 -1.71 21.12 -2.25
CA GLN A 110 -3.15 21.01 -2.03
C GLN A 110 -3.47 20.31 -0.71
N ALA A 111 -4.61 20.64 -0.11
CA ALA A 111 -5.07 19.95 1.09
C ALA A 111 -5.35 18.46 0.81
N ASN A 112 -5.07 17.60 1.79
CA ASN A 112 -5.49 16.20 1.75
C ASN A 112 -7.03 16.13 1.75
N PRO A 113 -7.68 15.55 0.73
CA PRO A 113 -9.14 15.43 0.67
C PRO A 113 -9.70 14.37 1.64
N ILE A 114 -8.85 13.54 2.23
CA ILE A 114 -9.21 12.46 3.16
C ILE A 114 -8.33 12.51 4.42
N PRO A 115 -8.33 13.62 5.19
CA PRO A 115 -7.40 13.82 6.30
C PRO A 115 -7.62 12.84 7.47
N ASP A 116 -8.83 12.26 7.57
CA ASP A 116 -9.21 11.33 8.63
C ASP A 116 -9.06 9.86 8.22
N ALA A 117 -8.64 9.58 6.98
CA ALA A 117 -8.47 8.21 6.51
C ALA A 117 -7.26 7.57 7.20
N PRO A 118 -7.42 6.40 7.85
CA PRO A 118 -6.29 5.65 8.35
C PRO A 118 -5.59 4.91 7.21
N ASP A 119 -4.45 4.31 7.51
CA ASP A 119 -3.90 3.24 6.68
C ASP A 119 -4.84 2.03 6.68
N PHE A 120 -5.22 1.52 5.49
CA PHE A 120 -6.01 0.30 5.41
C PHE A 120 -5.77 -0.52 4.14
N TRP A 121 -6.13 -1.79 4.21
CA TRP A 121 -6.44 -2.63 3.06
C TRP A 121 -7.96 -2.75 2.89
N MET A 122 -8.46 -2.77 1.66
CA MET A 122 -9.84 -3.11 1.34
C MET A 122 -9.89 -4.21 0.28
N PHE A 123 -10.74 -5.20 0.51
CA PHE A 123 -10.90 -6.37 -0.34
C PHE A 123 -12.33 -6.41 -0.87
N ASP A 124 -12.47 -6.48 -2.20
CA ASP A 124 -13.73 -6.61 -2.95
C ASP A 124 -14.83 -5.58 -2.60
N GLY A 125 -14.45 -4.50 -1.91
CA GLY A 125 -15.37 -3.53 -1.32
C GLY A 125 -16.20 -4.08 -0.16
N THR A 126 -15.92 -5.27 0.37
CA THR A 126 -16.71 -5.96 1.40
C THR A 126 -15.97 -6.20 2.71
N ALA A 127 -14.65 -6.05 2.72
CA ALA A 127 -13.84 -6.10 3.95
C ALA A 127 -12.80 -4.99 3.95
N ALA A 128 -12.55 -4.39 5.11
CA ALA A 128 -11.49 -3.41 5.31
C ALA A 128 -10.68 -3.74 6.56
N ALA A 129 -9.36 -3.82 6.42
CA ALA A 129 -8.42 -4.03 7.53
C ALA A 129 -7.64 -2.75 7.78
N VAL A 130 -7.90 -2.09 8.90
CA VAL A 130 -7.16 -0.91 9.36
C VAL A 130 -5.80 -1.36 9.88
N MET A 131 -4.73 -0.71 9.42
CA MET A 131 -3.36 -1.03 9.76
C MET A 131 -2.86 -0.07 10.83
N ALA A 132 -2.26 -0.59 11.90
CA ALA A 132 -1.67 0.21 12.96
C ALA A 132 -0.14 0.20 12.85
N TYR A 133 0.45 1.38 12.98
CA TYR A 133 1.89 1.59 13.03
C TYR A 133 2.26 2.46 14.23
N ASP A 134 3.47 2.29 14.77
CA ASP A 134 4.03 3.25 15.72
C ASP A 134 4.70 4.43 15.01
N GLY A 135 5.13 5.44 15.78
CA GLY A 135 5.79 6.63 15.24
C GLY A 135 7.18 6.38 14.62
N ALA A 136 7.69 5.15 14.67
CA ALA A 136 8.92 4.73 14.00
C ALA A 136 8.63 3.86 12.76
N GLY A 137 7.38 3.81 12.29
CA GLY A 137 6.99 3.05 11.11
C GLY A 137 6.94 1.54 11.34
N LYS A 138 6.88 1.07 12.59
CA LYS A 138 6.77 -0.37 12.90
C LYS A 138 5.33 -0.79 12.86
N TYR A 139 5.05 -1.88 12.14
CA TYR A 139 3.72 -2.47 12.11
C TYR A 139 3.35 -3.09 13.46
N LEU A 140 2.18 -2.69 14.00
CA LEU A 140 1.66 -3.12 15.29
C LEU A 140 0.53 -4.17 15.17
N GLY A 141 -0.05 -4.32 13.98
CA GLY A 141 -1.16 -5.22 13.72
C GLY A 141 -2.27 -4.57 12.90
N SER A 142 -3.28 -5.37 12.56
CA SER A 142 -4.44 -4.92 11.79
C SER A 142 -5.73 -5.32 12.46
N GLN A 143 -6.75 -4.48 12.34
CA GLN A 143 -8.10 -4.78 12.80
C GLN A 143 -9.10 -4.59 11.66
N PHE A 144 -10.00 -5.56 11.49
CA PHE A 144 -11.07 -5.42 10.53
C PHE A 144 -12.11 -4.42 11.02
N ALA A 145 -12.53 -3.53 10.12
CA ALA A 145 -13.60 -2.59 10.35
C ALA A 145 -14.94 -3.32 10.47
N GLU A 146 -15.82 -2.77 11.31
CA GLU A 146 -17.20 -3.24 11.41
C GLU A 146 -17.97 -3.00 10.10
N GLU A 147 -18.96 -3.84 9.81
CA GLU A 147 -19.75 -3.79 8.56
C GLU A 147 -20.36 -2.41 8.31
N GLY A 148 -20.83 -1.75 9.36
CA GLY A 148 -21.41 -0.39 9.29
C GLY A 148 -20.44 0.70 8.83
N ARG A 149 -19.12 0.45 8.91
CA ARG A 149 -18.08 1.39 8.47
C ARG A 149 -17.59 1.15 7.05
N LEU A 150 -17.95 0.04 6.40
CA LEU A 150 -17.41 -0.29 5.07
C LEU A 150 -17.75 0.76 4.01
N ALA A 151 -18.87 1.47 4.14
CA ALA A 151 -19.22 2.58 3.25
C ALA A 151 -18.23 3.76 3.35
N GLU A 152 -17.75 4.05 4.57
CA GLU A 152 -16.73 5.07 4.84
C GLU A 152 -15.41 4.72 4.13
N PHE A 153 -14.95 3.47 4.27
CA PHE A 153 -13.71 3.00 3.63
C PHE A 153 -13.79 2.99 2.10
N ARG A 154 -14.95 2.65 1.52
CA ARG A 154 -15.18 2.77 0.08
C ARG A 154 -15.09 4.24 -0.36
N ALA A 155 -15.68 5.16 0.41
CA ALA A 155 -15.60 6.59 0.13
C ALA A 155 -14.16 7.12 0.21
N TYR A 156 -13.35 6.69 1.19
CA TYR A 156 -11.93 7.04 1.25
C TYR A 156 -11.18 6.55 0.02
N ARG A 157 -11.34 5.28 -0.37
CA ARG A 157 -10.72 4.73 -1.59
C ARG A 157 -11.10 5.52 -2.84
N ASP A 158 -12.39 5.75 -3.03
CA ASP A 158 -12.91 6.39 -4.24
C ASP A 158 -12.42 7.84 -4.33
N THR A 159 -12.40 8.56 -3.20
CA THR A 159 -11.84 9.92 -3.11
C THR A 159 -10.33 9.91 -3.35
N ALA A 160 -9.60 8.97 -2.74
CA ALA A 160 -8.16 8.84 -2.94
C ALA A 160 -7.81 8.65 -4.42
N LEU A 161 -8.50 7.72 -5.09
CA LEU A 161 -8.32 7.46 -6.52
C LEU A 161 -8.70 8.64 -7.41
N ALA A 162 -9.76 9.38 -7.07
CA ALA A 162 -10.19 10.53 -7.87
C ALA A 162 -9.19 11.69 -7.85
N HIS A 163 -8.37 11.79 -6.80
CA HIS A 163 -7.38 12.84 -6.61
C HIS A 163 -5.93 12.38 -6.86
N ALA A 164 -5.69 11.08 -6.99
CA ALA A 164 -4.38 10.52 -7.26
C ALA A 164 -4.10 10.43 -8.76
N VAL A 165 -2.82 10.48 -9.12
CA VAL A 165 -2.34 10.24 -10.48
C VAL A 165 -1.54 8.94 -10.55
N PRO A 166 -1.44 8.27 -11.71
CA PRO A 166 -0.59 7.08 -11.84
C PRO A 166 0.85 7.35 -11.42
N PHE A 167 1.44 6.44 -10.63
CA PHE A 167 2.79 6.58 -10.09
C PHE A 167 3.83 6.85 -11.17
N ALA A 168 3.76 6.15 -12.31
CA ALA A 168 4.71 6.36 -13.41
C ALA A 168 4.68 7.79 -13.95
N GLU A 169 3.50 8.42 -14.03
CA GLU A 169 3.37 9.80 -14.48
C GLU A 169 3.88 10.79 -13.43
N TRP A 170 3.57 10.54 -12.15
CA TRP A 170 4.07 11.35 -11.05
C TRP A 170 5.60 11.28 -10.94
N TRP A 171 6.16 10.07 -11.06
CA TRP A 171 7.59 9.80 -10.93
C TRP A 171 8.42 10.48 -12.01
N VAL A 172 7.92 10.60 -13.25
CA VAL A 172 8.62 11.33 -14.32
C VAL A 172 8.76 12.82 -13.98
N ARG A 173 7.81 13.40 -13.23
CA ARG A 173 7.80 14.84 -12.90
C ARG A 173 8.52 15.16 -11.60
N HIS A 174 8.49 14.23 -10.64
CA HIS A 174 8.85 14.49 -9.25
C HIS A 174 9.77 13.44 -8.62
N GLY A 175 10.02 12.33 -9.30
CA GLY A 175 11.02 11.35 -8.89
C GLY A 175 12.40 11.97 -8.91
N GLU A 176 13.19 11.64 -7.90
CA GLU A 176 14.60 12.04 -7.80
C GLU A 176 15.52 11.12 -8.60
#